data_AF-A0A383BID8-F1
#
_entry.id   AF-A0A383BID8-F1
#
_cell.length_a   1.000
_cell.length_b   1.000
_cell.length_c   1.000
_cell.angle_alpha   90.00
_cell.angle_beta   90.00
_cell.angle_gamma   90.00
#
_symmetry.space_group_name_H-M   'P 1'
#
loop_
_entity.id
_entity.type
_entity.pdbx_description
1 polymer ?
#
loop_
_entity_poly.entity_id
_entity_poly.type
_entity_poly.pdbx_seq_one_letter_code
_entity_poly.pdbx_strand_id
1 'polypeptide(L)'
;PWDPFALTMAAVVRRPEKRIRVFSGNDHQDVMFRPYILPARHELEATEEHSAEEVFKDLGGPSHWNRQQGFYIYRGDRMIQSGGWCGLRAIDEHTKLARVALDFSPDLDALFSVDIAKMRVTLPPEVRTKLEIPVHELCRGADEKYRAGAPGDVADLVPGLRTPDLDRVARMLHMAAFRSKNKVAYDEILAVVAETDPDLAGQLGWKDTDGTIRQVS
;
A
#
# COMPACT_ATOMS: atom_id res chain seq x y z
N PRO A 1 -10.76 -20.50 6.11
CA PRO A 1 -10.32 -19.24 6.74
C PRO A 1 -9.17 -18.63 5.92
N TRP A 2 -9.15 -17.30 5.74
CA TRP A 2 -8.10 -16.63 4.96
C TRP A 2 -6.84 -16.40 5.81
N ASP A 3 -5.65 -16.72 5.27
CA ASP A 3 -4.35 -16.48 5.91
C ASP A 3 -3.75 -15.14 5.44
N PRO A 4 -3.57 -14.15 6.32
CA PRO A 4 -3.02 -12.84 5.95
C PRO A 4 -1.52 -12.82 5.64
N PHE A 5 -0.78 -13.90 5.93
CA PHE A 5 0.68 -13.94 5.81
C PHE A 5 1.19 -14.88 4.71
N ALA A 6 0.32 -15.74 4.17
CA ALA A 6 0.62 -16.69 3.11
C ALA A 6 1.89 -17.53 3.38
N LEU A 7 2.08 -17.99 4.62
CA LEU A 7 3.38 -18.54 5.07
C LEU A 7 3.82 -19.81 4.34
N THR A 8 2.94 -20.41 3.56
CA THR A 8 3.20 -21.57 2.69
C THR A 8 3.89 -21.18 1.37
N MET A 9 3.86 -19.92 0.96
CA MET A 9 4.45 -19.45 -0.29
C MET A 9 5.94 -19.11 -0.13
N ALA A 10 6.78 -19.64 -1.01
CA ALA A 10 8.24 -19.41 -0.98
C ALA A 10 8.64 -17.95 -1.26
N ALA A 11 7.84 -17.21 -2.02
CA ALA A 11 8.10 -15.80 -2.36
C ALA A 11 7.83 -14.82 -1.20
N VAL A 12 7.30 -15.30 -0.05
CA VAL A 12 7.11 -14.48 1.16
C VAL A 12 8.45 -14.22 1.82
N VAL A 13 8.79 -12.94 2.00
CA VAL A 13 10.02 -12.54 2.69
C VAL A 13 9.73 -12.34 4.17
N ARG A 14 10.33 -13.21 5.00
CA ARG A 14 10.33 -13.04 6.46
C ARG A 14 11.45 -12.08 6.85
N ARG A 15 11.10 -11.00 7.56
CA ARG A 15 12.08 -10.03 8.07
C ARG A 15 12.41 -10.36 9.54
N PRO A 16 13.55 -9.89 10.09
CA PRO A 16 13.95 -10.24 11.45
C PRO A 16 12.86 -9.92 12.48
N GLU A 17 12.53 -10.91 13.30
CA GLU A 17 11.57 -10.77 14.39
C GLU A 17 12.16 -9.90 15.51
N LYS A 18 11.29 -9.18 16.24
CA LYS A 18 11.70 -8.33 17.35
C LYS A 18 10.83 -8.57 18.57
N ARG A 19 11.46 -8.86 19.70
CA ARG A 19 10.83 -8.84 21.02
C ARG A 19 10.94 -7.46 21.63
N ILE A 20 9.81 -6.90 22.03
CA ILE A 20 9.71 -5.61 22.70
C ILE A 20 9.27 -5.87 24.13
N ARG A 21 10.17 -5.66 25.08
CA ARG A 21 9.82 -5.64 26.51
C ARG A 21 9.07 -4.35 26.82
N VAL A 22 7.94 -4.51 27.50
CA VAL A 22 7.07 -3.44 28.00
C VAL A 22 6.86 -3.66 29.49
N PHE A 23 6.83 -2.59 30.26
CA PHE A 23 6.56 -2.67 31.69
C PHE A 23 5.06 -2.79 31.98
N SER A 24 4.66 -3.75 32.80
CA SER A 24 3.28 -3.93 33.27
C SER A 24 3.27 -4.22 34.78
N GLY A 25 2.75 -3.27 35.56
CA GLY A 25 2.69 -3.42 37.02
C GLY A 25 4.07 -3.44 37.67
N ASN A 26 4.54 -4.62 38.08
CA ASN A 26 5.86 -4.85 38.69
C ASN A 26 6.77 -5.74 37.83
N ASP A 27 6.33 -6.15 36.64
CA ASP A 27 7.06 -7.08 35.78
C ASP A 27 7.16 -6.56 34.33
N HIS A 28 7.97 -7.24 33.52
CA HIS A 28 8.08 -7.01 32.09
C HIS A 28 7.35 -8.10 31.32
N GLN A 29 6.55 -7.67 30.34
CA GLN A 29 5.90 -8.54 29.39
C GLN A 29 6.46 -8.29 28.00
N ASP A 30 6.49 -9.35 27.19
CA ASP A 30 6.98 -9.29 25.82
C ASP A 30 5.84 -9.03 24.83
N VAL A 31 6.10 -8.13 23.89
CA VAL A 31 5.32 -7.94 22.67
C VAL A 31 6.16 -8.46 21.51
N MET A 32 5.62 -9.42 20.76
CA MET A 32 6.30 -10.06 19.64
C MET A 32 5.94 -9.39 18.32
N PHE A 33 6.92 -8.81 17.64
CA PHE A 33 6.79 -8.21 16.31
C PHE A 33 7.38 -9.13 15.24
N ARG A 34 6.53 -9.57 14.31
CA ARG A 34 6.87 -10.50 13.22
C ARG A 34 6.49 -9.91 11.86
N PRO A 35 7.47 -9.31 11.16
CA PRO A 35 7.27 -8.65 9.87
C PRO A 35 7.38 -9.61 8.66
N TYR A 36 6.48 -9.43 7.69
CA TYR A 36 6.41 -10.20 6.45
C TYR A 36 6.18 -9.28 5.25
N ILE A 37 6.79 -9.61 4.12
CA ILE A 37 6.49 -9.00 2.82
C ILE A 37 5.90 -10.08 1.93
N LEU A 38 4.65 -9.90 1.51
CA LEU A 38 3.94 -10.83 0.65
C LEU A 38 4.48 -10.80 -0.79
N PRO A 39 4.22 -11.85 -1.60
CA PRO A 39 4.63 -11.89 -3.00
C PRO A 39 4.05 -10.72 -3.80
N ALA A 40 4.87 -10.13 -4.67
CA ALA A 40 4.40 -9.20 -5.68
C ALA A 40 3.73 -9.97 -6.84
N ARG A 41 2.94 -9.26 -7.64
CA ARG A 41 2.18 -9.83 -8.77
C ARG A 41 3.06 -10.62 -9.75
N HIS A 42 4.27 -10.13 -10.03
CA HIS A 42 5.21 -10.73 -10.97
C HIS A 42 5.95 -11.97 -10.41
N GLU A 43 5.84 -12.23 -9.11
CA GLU A 43 6.46 -13.39 -8.44
C GLU A 43 5.47 -14.56 -8.30
N LEU A 44 4.24 -14.37 -8.77
CA LEU A 44 3.22 -15.41 -8.76
C LEU A 44 3.16 -16.07 -10.13
N GLU A 45 3.12 -17.39 -10.11
CA GLU A 45 2.99 -18.23 -11.29
C GLU A 45 1.56 -18.77 -11.39
N ALA A 46 1.07 -18.93 -12.61
CA ALA A 46 -0.20 -19.61 -12.85
C ALA A 46 -0.02 -21.11 -12.62
N THR A 47 -1.05 -21.73 -12.06
CA THR A 47 -1.17 -23.19 -11.91
C THR A 47 -2.28 -23.71 -12.83
N GLU A 48 -2.44 -25.03 -12.94
CA GLU A 48 -3.56 -25.61 -13.69
C GLU A 48 -4.93 -25.21 -13.13
N GLU A 49 -4.99 -24.93 -11.81
CA GLU A 49 -6.24 -24.65 -11.11
C GLU A 49 -6.54 -23.15 -10.96
N HIS A 50 -5.51 -22.30 -10.86
CA HIS A 50 -5.65 -20.88 -10.57
C HIS A 50 -4.66 -20.03 -11.36
N SER A 51 -5.13 -18.92 -11.92
CA SER A 51 -4.25 -17.91 -12.51
C SER A 51 -3.47 -17.14 -11.45
N ALA A 52 -2.30 -16.60 -11.82
CA ALA A 52 -1.51 -15.74 -10.94
C ALA A 52 -2.31 -14.53 -10.42
N GLU A 53 -3.27 -14.03 -11.22
CA GLU A 53 -4.09 -12.89 -10.84
C GLU A 53 -5.15 -13.22 -9.79
N GLU A 54 -5.78 -14.39 -9.89
CA GLU A 54 -6.71 -14.87 -8.89
C GLU A 54 -5.99 -15.09 -7.55
N VAL A 55 -4.82 -15.73 -7.59
CA VAL A 55 -3.98 -15.91 -6.41
C VAL A 55 -3.60 -14.56 -5.81
N PHE A 56 -3.17 -13.59 -6.63
CA PHE A 56 -2.83 -12.24 -6.16
C PHE A 56 -4.04 -11.54 -5.52
N LYS A 57 -5.23 -11.65 -6.11
CA LYS A 57 -6.46 -11.07 -5.57
C LYS A 57 -6.82 -11.69 -4.22
N ASP A 58 -6.70 -13.01 -4.08
CA ASP A 58 -7.02 -13.74 -2.86
C ASP A 58 -6.05 -13.42 -1.71
N LEU A 59 -4.75 -13.28 -2.01
CA LEU A 59 -3.76 -12.75 -1.05
C LEU A 59 -4.09 -11.33 -0.56
N GLY A 60 -4.81 -10.56 -1.37
CA GLY A 60 -5.33 -9.24 -1.01
C GLY A 60 -6.44 -9.29 0.05
N GLY A 61 -7.04 -10.45 0.31
CA GLY A 61 -8.02 -10.67 1.38
C GLY A 61 -9.35 -9.93 1.23
N PRO A 62 -10.24 -10.06 2.23
CA PRO A 62 -11.63 -9.58 2.15
C PRO A 62 -11.80 -8.06 1.98
N SER A 63 -10.78 -7.27 2.33
CA SER A 63 -10.81 -5.80 2.23
C SER A 63 -9.89 -5.25 1.14
N HIS A 64 -9.34 -6.12 0.28
CA HIS A 64 -8.33 -5.81 -0.73
C HIS A 64 -6.99 -5.31 -0.15
N TRP A 65 -5.95 -5.38 -0.99
CA TRP A 65 -4.55 -5.16 -0.61
C TRP A 65 -4.30 -3.92 0.25
N ASN A 66 -4.80 -2.75 -0.17
CA ASN A 66 -4.49 -1.49 0.52
C ASN A 66 -5.05 -1.41 1.93
N ARG A 67 -6.22 -1.99 2.20
CA ARG A 67 -6.79 -1.98 3.56
C ARG A 67 -6.21 -3.07 4.44
N GLN A 68 -5.53 -4.04 3.85
CA GLN A 68 -4.93 -5.18 4.53
C GLN A 68 -3.44 -4.98 4.85
N GLN A 69 -2.84 -3.87 4.43
CA GLN A 69 -1.45 -3.55 4.79
C GLN A 69 -1.31 -3.25 6.29
N GLY A 70 -0.15 -3.59 6.86
CA GLY A 70 0.22 -3.24 8.22
C GLY A 70 -0.08 -4.34 9.26
N PHE A 71 -0.59 -3.93 10.42
CA PHE A 71 -0.66 -4.75 11.62
C PHE A 71 -1.86 -5.67 11.67
N TYR A 72 -1.57 -6.93 11.95
CA TYR A 72 -2.47 -7.96 12.40
C TYR A 72 -2.15 -8.22 13.87
N ILE A 73 -3.02 -7.71 14.74
CA ILE A 73 -2.74 -7.68 16.18
C ILE A 73 -3.44 -8.86 16.83
N TYR A 74 -2.68 -9.60 17.62
CA TYR A 74 -3.10 -10.78 18.36
C TYR A 74 -2.99 -10.52 19.86
N ARG A 75 -4.00 -10.95 20.60
CA ARG A 75 -4.03 -11.00 22.06
C ARG A 75 -4.23 -12.45 22.47
N GLY A 76 -3.18 -13.10 23.00
CA GLY A 76 -3.21 -14.51 23.38
C GLY A 76 -3.76 -15.40 22.25
N ASP A 77 -3.11 -15.38 21.08
CA ASP A 77 -3.45 -16.12 19.86
C ASP A 77 -4.76 -15.70 19.15
N ARG A 78 -5.57 -14.83 19.74
CA ARG A 78 -6.76 -14.29 19.07
C ARG A 78 -6.45 -13.01 18.32
N MET A 79 -6.69 -13.00 17.01
CA MET A 79 -6.64 -11.77 16.21
C MET A 79 -7.74 -10.79 16.67
N ILE A 80 -7.35 -9.56 16.98
CA ILE A 80 -8.21 -8.45 17.40
C ILE A 80 -8.17 -7.26 16.43
N GLN A 81 -7.22 -7.22 15.50
CA GLN A 81 -7.17 -6.25 14.40
C GLN A 81 -6.60 -6.90 13.14
N SER A 82 -7.17 -6.54 11.97
CA SER A 82 -6.72 -6.99 10.64
C SER A 82 -6.37 -5.77 9.78
N GLY A 83 -5.07 -5.52 9.59
CA GLY A 83 -4.55 -4.40 8.82
C GLY A 83 -4.52 -3.06 9.56
N GLY A 84 -4.05 -2.04 8.86
CA GLY A 84 -3.82 -0.69 9.36
C GLY A 84 -2.49 -0.52 10.09
N TRP A 85 -2.03 0.73 10.22
CA TRP A 85 -0.70 1.04 10.77
C TRP A 85 -0.73 1.58 12.21
N CYS A 86 -1.88 1.53 12.89
CA CYS A 86 -2.04 2.07 14.25
C CYS A 86 -1.51 3.52 14.41
N GLY A 87 -1.63 4.34 13.36
CA GLY A 87 -1.16 5.73 13.34
C GLY A 87 0.34 5.92 13.14
N LEU A 88 1.12 4.86 12.92
CA LEU A 88 2.54 4.95 12.56
C LEU A 88 2.76 5.40 11.11
N ARG A 89 1.84 5.06 10.20
CA ARG A 89 1.91 5.38 8.77
C ARG A 89 0.53 5.59 8.15
N ALA A 90 0.49 6.30 7.03
CA ALA A 90 -0.66 6.31 6.14
C ALA A 90 -0.71 5.02 5.29
N ILE A 91 -1.89 4.73 4.74
CA ILE A 91 -2.05 3.69 3.72
C ILE A 91 -1.35 4.17 2.45
N ASP A 92 -0.57 3.30 1.83
CA ASP A 92 0.18 3.59 0.61
C ASP A 92 0.16 2.37 -0.33
N GLU A 93 -0.07 2.61 -1.62
CA GLU A 93 -0.18 1.57 -2.66
C GLU A 93 1.10 0.73 -2.76
N HIS A 94 2.26 1.36 -2.70
CA HIS A 94 3.53 0.68 -2.92
C HIS A 94 3.97 -0.15 -1.72
N THR A 95 3.40 0.13 -0.54
CA THR A 95 3.66 -0.66 0.68
C THR A 95 2.59 -1.73 0.94
N LYS A 96 1.64 -1.95 0.02
CA LYS A 96 0.49 -2.85 0.23
C LYS A 96 0.86 -4.31 0.48
N LEU A 97 2.08 -4.72 0.14
CA LEU A 97 2.61 -6.07 0.38
C LEU A 97 3.06 -6.28 1.84
N ALA A 98 3.20 -5.22 2.63
CA ALA A 98 3.68 -5.32 4.00
C ALA A 98 2.62 -5.86 4.96
N ARG A 99 3.02 -6.82 5.80
CA ARG A 99 2.21 -7.43 6.85
C ARG A 99 3.03 -7.54 8.13
N VAL A 100 2.40 -7.34 9.28
CA VAL A 100 3.03 -7.50 10.60
C VAL A 100 2.10 -8.32 11.48
N ALA A 101 2.55 -9.46 11.99
CA ALA A 101 1.93 -10.07 13.17
C ALA A 101 2.50 -9.39 14.41
N LEU A 102 1.64 -8.75 15.20
CA LEU A 102 1.99 -8.20 16.51
C LEU A 102 1.22 -8.96 17.57
N ASP A 103 1.91 -9.69 18.43
CA ASP A 103 1.30 -10.54 19.45
C ASP A 103 1.70 -10.10 20.86
N PHE A 104 0.75 -10.15 21.79
CA PHE A 104 0.97 -9.81 23.19
C PHE A 104 0.08 -10.64 24.13
N SER A 105 0.54 -10.83 25.37
CA SER A 105 -0.21 -11.51 26.44
C SER A 105 -1.42 -10.67 26.90
N PRO A 106 -2.57 -11.29 27.25
CA PRO A 106 -3.70 -10.58 27.87
C PRO A 106 -3.33 -9.71 29.09
N ASP A 107 -2.20 -9.98 29.76
CA ASP A 107 -1.67 -9.17 30.88
C ASP A 107 -1.33 -7.72 30.48
N LEU A 108 -1.23 -7.44 29.18
CA LEU A 108 -0.96 -6.12 28.61
C LEU A 108 -2.23 -5.38 28.17
N ASP A 109 -3.43 -5.92 28.38
CA ASP A 109 -4.70 -5.32 27.95
C ASP A 109 -4.92 -3.89 28.49
N ALA A 110 -4.49 -3.62 29.73
CA ALA A 110 -4.62 -2.29 30.31
C ALA A 110 -3.76 -1.23 29.60
N LEU A 111 -2.66 -1.65 28.96
CA LEU A 111 -1.77 -0.77 28.21
C LEU A 111 -2.21 -0.65 26.74
N PHE A 112 -2.70 -1.73 26.16
CA PHE A 112 -3.22 -1.76 24.80
C PHE A 112 -4.71 -1.38 24.80
N SER A 113 -5.00 -0.09 24.74
CA SER A 113 -6.37 0.39 24.62
C SER A 113 -7.02 -0.09 23.31
N VAL A 114 -8.10 -0.85 23.42
CA VAL A 114 -8.91 -1.30 22.28
C VAL A 114 -10.14 -0.41 22.14
N ASP A 115 -10.23 0.30 21.02
CA ASP A 115 -11.47 0.96 20.61
C ASP A 115 -12.40 -0.10 20.01
N ILE A 116 -13.36 -0.55 20.81
CA ILE A 116 -14.33 -1.59 20.42
C ILE A 116 -15.21 -1.09 19.26
N ALA A 117 -15.57 0.20 19.23
CA ALA A 117 -16.45 0.76 18.21
C ALA A 117 -15.77 0.81 16.84
N LYS A 118 -14.44 0.99 16.81
CA LYS A 118 -13.64 1.05 15.57
C LYS A 118 -12.89 -0.24 15.26
N MET A 119 -12.96 -1.25 16.14
CA MET A 119 -12.16 -2.48 16.07
C MET A 119 -10.67 -2.17 15.84
N ARG A 120 -10.15 -1.17 16.56
CA ARG A 120 -8.77 -0.68 16.41
C ARG A 120 -8.06 -0.67 17.75
N VAL A 121 -6.80 -1.09 17.72
CA VAL A 121 -5.90 -1.10 18.85
C VAL A 121 -5.02 0.15 18.80
N THR A 122 -4.88 0.81 19.93
CA THR A 122 -3.91 1.89 20.11
C THR A 122 -2.63 1.29 20.70
N LEU A 123 -1.51 1.44 19.99
CA LEU A 123 -0.22 0.97 20.49
C LEU A 123 0.25 1.85 21.66
N PRO A 124 0.74 1.26 22.77
CA PRO A 124 1.37 2.01 23.85
C PRO A 124 2.52 2.87 23.31
N PRO A 125 2.76 4.09 23.84
CA PRO A 125 3.82 4.97 23.34
C PRO A 125 5.21 4.32 23.26
N GLU A 126 5.58 3.53 24.28
CA GLU A 126 6.86 2.81 24.30
C GLU A 126 6.98 1.80 23.15
N VAL A 127 5.92 1.03 22.88
CA VAL A 127 5.87 0.06 21.78
C VAL A 127 5.92 0.77 20.44
N ARG A 128 5.13 1.85 20.31
CA ARG A 128 5.08 2.68 19.10
C ARG A 128 6.47 3.18 18.70
N THR A 129 7.18 3.84 19.62
CA THR A 129 8.53 4.36 19.35
C THR A 129 9.51 3.24 18.96
N LYS A 130 9.44 2.08 19.62
CA LYS A 130 10.31 0.93 19.30
C LYS A 130 10.00 0.28 17.94
N LEU A 131 8.83 0.56 17.37
CA LEU A 131 8.36 0.02 16.08
C LEU A 131 8.55 0.97 14.89
N GLU A 132 8.82 2.26 15.10
CA GLU A 132 8.99 3.23 14.01
C GLU A 132 10.04 2.79 12.97
N ILE A 133 11.26 2.47 13.43
CA ILE A 133 12.35 2.04 12.55
C ILE A 133 12.04 0.67 11.89
N PRO A 134 11.66 -0.40 12.64
CA PRO A 134 11.32 -1.68 12.02
C PRO A 134 10.20 -1.59 10.97
N VAL A 135 9.17 -0.78 11.22
CA VAL A 135 8.07 -0.56 10.27
C VAL A 135 8.56 0.19 9.03
N HIS A 136 9.41 1.20 9.20
CA HIS A 136 10.02 1.90 8.07
C HIS A 136 10.82 0.95 7.16
N GLU A 137 11.68 0.11 7.74
CA GLU A 137 12.47 -0.87 6.99
C GLU A 137 11.62 -1.95 6.32
N LEU A 138 10.50 -2.34 6.94
CA LEU A 138 9.54 -3.24 6.32
C LEU A 138 8.88 -2.60 5.11
N CYS A 139 8.39 -1.36 5.24
CA CYS A 139 7.76 -0.64 4.14
C CYS A 139 8.71 -0.39 2.97
N ARG A 140 9.98 -0.05 3.26
CA ARG A 140 11.00 0.09 2.21
C ARG A 140 11.20 -1.20 1.43
N GLY A 141 11.33 -2.34 2.12
CA GLY A 141 11.46 -3.64 1.43
C GLY A 141 10.21 -4.04 0.65
N ALA A 142 9.02 -3.68 1.14
CA ALA A 142 7.76 -3.92 0.43
C ALA A 142 7.64 -3.07 -0.84
N ASP A 143 8.04 -1.80 -0.77
CA ASP A 143 8.09 -0.87 -1.89
C ASP A 143 9.06 -1.35 -2.97
N GLU A 144 10.29 -1.72 -2.58
CA GLU A 144 11.29 -2.28 -3.50
C GLU A 144 10.76 -3.53 -4.23
N LYS A 145 10.15 -4.46 -3.49
CA LYS A 145 9.58 -5.69 -4.06
C LYS A 145 8.37 -5.39 -4.96
N TYR A 146 7.54 -4.43 -4.60
CA TYR A 146 6.40 -4.02 -5.42
C TYR A 146 6.84 -3.42 -6.75
N ARG A 147 7.81 -2.50 -6.70
CA ARG A 147 8.34 -1.79 -7.87
C ARG A 147 9.13 -2.67 -8.83
N ALA A 148 9.78 -3.72 -8.34
CA ALA A 148 10.58 -4.63 -9.16
C ALA A 148 9.81 -5.27 -10.34
N GLY A 149 8.48 -5.38 -10.26
CA GLY A 149 7.63 -5.81 -11.38
C GLY A 149 6.60 -4.80 -11.84
N ALA A 150 6.67 -3.55 -11.37
CA ALA A 150 5.94 -2.47 -12.01
C ALA A 150 6.67 -2.11 -13.31
N PRO A 151 5.98 -1.86 -14.44
CA PRO A 151 6.59 -1.22 -15.59
C PRO A 151 7.26 0.06 -15.09
N GLY A 152 8.57 0.20 -15.29
CA GLY A 152 9.39 1.22 -14.62
C GLY A 152 8.74 2.59 -14.67
N ASP A 153 8.38 3.12 -13.50
CA ASP A 153 7.80 4.44 -13.37
C ASP A 153 8.91 5.46 -13.69
N VAL A 154 8.64 6.39 -14.60
CA VAL A 154 9.66 7.32 -15.13
C VAL A 154 10.31 8.17 -14.02
N ALA A 155 9.62 8.31 -12.89
CA ALA A 155 10.08 8.99 -11.68
C ALA A 155 11.21 8.25 -10.94
N ASP A 156 11.32 6.92 -11.07
CA ASP A 156 12.29 6.10 -10.34
C ASP A 156 13.69 6.11 -10.95
N LEU A 157 13.83 6.58 -12.18
CA LEU A 157 15.13 6.72 -12.86
C LEU A 157 15.89 7.99 -12.43
N VAL A 158 15.25 8.92 -11.70
CA VAL A 158 15.88 10.20 -11.32
C VAL A 158 15.52 10.60 -9.87
N PRO A 159 16.41 10.36 -8.89
CA PRO A 159 16.20 10.79 -7.51
C PRO A 159 16.01 12.32 -7.41
N GLY A 160 14.85 12.75 -6.88
CA GLY A 160 14.52 14.18 -6.71
C GLY A 160 13.55 14.77 -7.73
N LEU A 161 13.04 13.96 -8.66
CA LEU A 161 11.95 14.39 -9.54
C LEU A 161 10.68 14.58 -8.71
N ARG A 162 10.25 15.82 -8.50
CA ARG A 162 8.85 16.08 -8.14
C ARG A 162 8.03 15.56 -9.31
N THR A 163 7.17 14.56 -9.08
CA THR A 163 6.16 14.17 -10.06
C THR A 163 5.53 15.45 -10.62
N PRO A 164 5.59 15.69 -11.94
CA PRO A 164 5.00 16.89 -12.50
C PRO A 164 3.55 16.94 -12.04
N ASP A 165 3.12 18.10 -11.54
CA ASP A 165 1.71 18.37 -11.35
C ASP A 165 1.05 18.19 -12.73
N LEU A 166 0.42 17.04 -12.95
CA LEU A 166 -0.14 16.64 -14.25
C LEU A 166 -1.19 17.65 -14.70
N ASP A 167 -1.94 18.24 -13.76
CA ASP A 167 -2.88 19.31 -14.05
C ASP A 167 -2.14 20.57 -14.56
N ARG A 168 -0.96 20.88 -14.01
CA ARG A 168 -0.14 22.00 -14.50
C ARG A 168 0.40 21.73 -15.89
N VAL A 169 0.85 20.51 -16.18
CA VAL A 169 1.34 20.12 -17.51
C VAL A 169 0.20 20.20 -18.54
N ALA A 170 -0.97 19.67 -18.21
CA ALA A 170 -2.17 19.75 -19.04
C ALA A 170 -2.54 21.20 -19.38
N ARG A 171 -2.57 22.10 -18.37
CA ARG A 171 -2.82 23.54 -18.59
C ARG A 171 -1.78 24.19 -19.50
N MET A 172 -0.51 23.84 -19.36
CA MET A 172 0.57 24.43 -20.17
C MET A 172 0.49 24.01 -21.64
N LEU A 173 0.22 22.73 -21.91
CA LEU A 173 0.03 22.23 -23.27
C LEU A 173 -1.18 22.89 -23.94
N HIS A 174 -2.29 23.01 -23.21
CA HIS A 174 -3.47 23.73 -23.67
C HIS A 174 -3.15 25.20 -24.02
N MET A 175 -2.46 25.93 -23.15
CA MET A 175 -2.07 27.31 -23.41
C MET A 175 -1.14 27.45 -24.62
N ALA A 176 -0.23 26.50 -24.84
CA ALA A 176 0.66 26.49 -25.99
C ALA A 176 -0.08 26.24 -27.32
N ALA A 177 -1.05 25.33 -27.33
CA ALA A 177 -1.92 25.07 -28.48
C ALA A 177 -2.75 26.30 -28.85
N PHE A 178 -3.32 26.99 -27.86
CA PHE A 178 -4.08 28.23 -28.08
C PHE A 178 -3.20 29.36 -28.61
N ARG A 179 -1.99 29.55 -28.06
CA ARG A 179 -1.05 30.57 -28.53
C ARG A 179 -0.54 30.32 -29.94
N SER A 180 -0.34 29.05 -30.31
CA SER A 180 0.08 28.65 -31.66
C SER A 180 -1.07 28.61 -32.67
N LYS A 181 -2.31 28.82 -32.23
CA LYS A 181 -3.54 28.66 -33.03
C LYS A 181 -3.69 27.28 -33.67
N ASN A 182 -3.04 26.27 -33.10
CA ASN A 182 -3.00 24.91 -33.65
C ASN A 182 -3.91 23.97 -32.84
N LYS A 183 -5.21 24.30 -32.80
CA LYS A 183 -6.21 23.55 -32.03
C LYS A 183 -6.41 22.13 -32.57
N VAL A 184 -6.39 21.97 -33.89
CA VAL A 184 -6.62 20.68 -34.56
C VAL A 184 -5.57 19.65 -34.15
N ALA A 185 -4.28 20.00 -34.22
CA ALA A 185 -3.22 19.08 -33.80
C ALA A 185 -3.28 18.76 -32.30
N TYR A 186 -3.73 19.70 -31.47
CA TYR A 186 -3.91 19.47 -30.05
C TYR A 186 -5.03 18.46 -29.80
N ASP A 187 -6.19 18.60 -30.45
CA ASP A 187 -7.33 17.69 -30.32
C ASP A 187 -7.00 16.28 -30.82
N GLU A 188 -6.22 16.16 -31.90
CA GLU A 188 -5.71 14.87 -32.41
C GLU A 188 -4.80 14.17 -31.40
N ILE A 189 -3.88 14.90 -30.79
CA ILE A 189 -3.00 14.36 -29.74
C ILE A 189 -3.82 13.89 -28.54
N LEU A 190 -4.83 14.67 -28.12
CA LEU A 190 -5.71 14.28 -27.03
C LEU A 190 -6.47 12.99 -27.33
N ALA A 191 -6.97 12.84 -28.56
CA ALA A 191 -7.68 11.63 -28.98
C ALA A 191 -6.78 10.39 -28.93
N VAL A 192 -5.56 10.49 -29.46
CA VAL A 192 -4.57 9.39 -29.44
C VAL A 192 -4.21 9.01 -28.01
N VAL A 193 -4.00 9.98 -27.12
CA VAL A 193 -3.69 9.71 -25.70
C VAL A 193 -4.89 9.06 -25.01
N ALA A 194 -6.11 9.53 -25.24
CA ALA A 194 -7.31 8.96 -24.63
C ALA A 194 -7.61 7.52 -25.08
N GLU A 195 -7.22 7.17 -26.31
CA GLU A 195 -7.32 5.81 -26.85
C GLU A 195 -6.20 4.90 -26.33
N THR A 196 -4.97 5.42 -26.23
CA THR A 196 -3.79 4.64 -25.85
C THR A 196 -3.70 4.43 -24.34
N ASP A 197 -4.05 5.45 -23.55
CA ASP A 197 -3.99 5.44 -22.08
C ASP A 197 -5.17 6.23 -21.48
N PRO A 198 -6.32 5.54 -21.29
CA PRO A 198 -7.53 6.14 -20.73
C PRO A 198 -7.35 6.68 -19.31
N ASP A 199 -6.45 6.09 -18.52
CA ASP A 199 -6.20 6.46 -17.11
C ASP A 199 -5.39 7.76 -17.05
N LEU A 200 -4.37 7.90 -17.90
CA LEU A 200 -3.60 9.14 -18.05
C LEU A 200 -4.49 10.30 -18.52
N ALA A 201 -5.39 10.05 -19.48
CA ALA A 201 -6.36 11.05 -19.92
C ALA A 201 -7.31 11.49 -18.79
N GLY A 202 -7.68 10.57 -17.90
CA GLY A 202 -8.44 10.87 -16.68
C GLY A 202 -7.64 11.74 -15.70
N GLN A 203 -6.38 11.40 -15.45
CA GLN A 203 -5.49 12.14 -14.55
C GLN A 203 -5.13 13.55 -15.05
N LEU A 204 -5.15 13.77 -16.37
CA LEU A 204 -4.94 15.09 -16.98
C LEU A 204 -6.22 15.95 -17.04
N GLY A 205 -7.35 15.44 -16.53
CA GLY A 205 -8.63 16.14 -16.52
C GLY A 205 -9.28 16.29 -17.90
N TRP A 206 -8.95 15.40 -18.85
CA TRP A 206 -9.37 15.47 -20.25
C TRP A 206 -10.67 14.69 -20.55
N LYS A 207 -11.26 14.03 -19.55
CA LYS A 207 -12.60 13.42 -19.62
C LYS A 207 -13.57 14.09 -18.64
N ASP A 208 -14.83 14.26 -19.05
CA ASP A 208 -15.93 14.53 -18.13
C ASP A 208 -16.31 13.25 -17.35
N THR A 209 -17.08 13.40 -16.27
CA THR A 209 -17.49 12.31 -15.36
C THR A 209 -18.26 11.16 -16.01
N ASP A 210 -18.73 11.33 -17.25
CA ASP A 210 -19.44 10.33 -18.05
C ASP A 210 -18.55 9.60 -19.07
N GLY A 211 -17.24 9.89 -19.08
CA GLY A 211 -16.26 9.27 -19.98
C GLY A 211 -16.13 9.94 -21.34
N THR A 212 -16.89 11.02 -21.60
CA THR A 212 -16.78 11.80 -22.83
C THR A 212 -15.51 12.66 -22.80
N ILE A 213 -14.76 12.71 -23.91
CA ILE A 213 -13.62 13.63 -24.04
C ILE A 213 -14.18 15.06 -23.98
N ARG A 214 -13.65 15.90 -23.09
CA ARG A 214 -14.04 17.31 -23.01
C ARG A 214 -13.72 18.00 -24.34
N GLN A 215 -14.73 18.18 -25.19
CA GLN A 215 -14.63 19.10 -26.31
C GLN A 215 -14.72 20.52 -25.76
N VAL A 216 -13.60 21.24 -25.77
CA VAL A 216 -13.57 22.63 -25.35
C VAL A 216 -13.96 23.50 -26.54
N SER A 217 -15.13 24.13 -26.46
CA SER A 217 -15.52 25.23 -27.38
C SER A 217 -14.60 26.43 -27.18
#